data_AF-A0AAW9JUY2-F1
#
_entry.id   AF-A0AAW9JUY2-F1
#
_cell.length_a   1.000
_cell.length_b   1.000
_cell.length_c   1.000
_cell.angle_alpha   90.00
_cell.angle_beta   90.00
_cell.angle_gamma   90.00
#
_symmetry.space_group_name_H-M   'P 1'
#
loop_
_entity.id
_entity.type
_entity.pdbx_description
1 polymer ?
#
loop_
_entity_poly.entity_id
_entity_poly.type
_entity_poly.pdbx_seq_one_letter_code
_entity_poly.pdbx_strand_id
1 'polypeptide(L)'
;MNSVNLVGRITNTPEIKYHKDNAHCSFSIVSELSGIDKVTKKPKTTVILCQVWGKMAENLCKYQAKGSLISIQNGEIETSSWVDGNVTKYVTKVQIRPWSSIKYLESSSVTENRVLQSIDKEAQAYEQGI
;
A
#
# COMPACT_ATOMS: atom_id res chain seq x y z
N MET A 1 -22.05 -0.75 -10.63
CA MET A 1 -21.40 -0.98 -9.32
C MET A 1 -19.90 -1.13 -9.56
N ASN A 2 -19.09 -0.22 -9.01
CA ASN A 2 -17.62 -0.31 -8.98
C ASN A 2 -17.23 -0.63 -7.53
N SER A 3 -16.73 -1.84 -7.28
CA SER A 3 -16.33 -2.28 -5.95
C SER A 3 -15.14 -3.21 -6.03
N VAL A 4 -14.10 -2.90 -5.25
CA VAL A 4 -12.84 -3.62 -5.18
C VAL A 4 -12.61 -4.05 -3.74
N ASN A 5 -12.40 -5.34 -3.54
CA ASN A 5 -12.05 -5.93 -2.25
C ASN A 5 -10.67 -6.57 -2.36
N LEU A 6 -9.75 -6.17 -1.48
CA LEU A 6 -8.37 -6.61 -1.53
C LEU A 6 -7.90 -7.00 -0.13
N VAL A 7 -7.04 -8.00 -0.09
CA VAL A 7 -6.27 -8.36 1.10
C VAL A 7 -4.83 -8.52 0.65
N GLY A 8 -3.91 -7.88 1.36
CA GLY A 8 -2.52 -7.96 0.99
C GLY A 8 -1.61 -7.20 1.93
N ARG A 9 -0.31 -7.25 1.63
CA ARG A 9 0.73 -6.63 2.45
C ARG A 9 1.18 -5.32 1.85
N ILE A 10 1.36 -4.31 2.69
CA ILE A 10 1.91 -3.02 2.25
C ILE A 10 3.38 -3.20 1.84
N THR A 11 3.76 -2.78 0.64
CA THR A 11 5.15 -2.92 0.14
C THR A 11 6.02 -1.73 0.49
N ASN A 12 5.41 -0.55 0.62
CA ASN A 12 6.10 0.73 0.82
C ASN A 12 5.53 1.40 2.07
N THR A 13 6.36 2.06 2.87
CA THR A 13 5.90 2.79 4.05
C THR A 13 4.84 3.84 3.63
N PRO A 14 3.63 3.83 4.22
CA PRO A 14 2.59 4.78 3.86
C PRO A 14 3.03 6.21 4.19
N GLU A 15 3.16 7.07 3.18
CA GLU A 15 3.51 8.47 3.37
C GLU A 15 2.26 9.33 3.35
N ILE A 16 2.10 10.19 4.38
CA ILE A 16 1.06 11.20 4.40
C ILE A 16 1.55 12.48 3.74
N LYS A 17 0.75 12.99 2.80
CA LYS A 17 0.94 14.27 2.13
C LYS A 17 -0.32 15.10 2.37
N TYR A 18 -0.17 16.40 2.58
CA TYR A 18 -1.30 17.30 2.73
C TYR A 18 -1.50 18.09 1.44
N HIS A 19 -2.75 18.13 0.96
CA HIS A 19 -3.13 18.97 -0.16
C HIS A 19 -4.33 19.84 0.23
N LYS A 20 -4.13 21.16 0.36
CA LYS A 20 -5.18 22.13 0.72
C LYS A 20 -6.02 21.64 1.91
N ASP A 21 -5.34 21.33 3.01
CA ASP A 21 -5.88 20.79 4.26
C ASP A 21 -6.43 19.35 4.22
N ASN A 22 -6.43 18.68 3.06
CA ASN A 22 -6.81 17.28 2.98
C ASN A 22 -5.58 16.37 3.08
N ALA A 23 -5.57 15.53 4.11
CA ALA A 23 -4.62 14.44 4.24
C ALA A 23 -4.82 13.45 3.08
N HIS A 24 -3.71 13.05 2.48
CA HIS A 24 -3.64 12.16 1.34
C HIS A 24 -2.52 11.15 1.57
N CYS A 25 -2.81 9.86 1.50
CA CYS A 25 -1.79 8.83 1.57
C CYS A 25 -1.88 7.91 0.35
N SER A 26 -0.72 7.69 -0.27
CA SER A 26 -0.54 6.74 -1.37
C SER A 26 0.36 5.60 -0.92
N PHE A 27 -0.08 4.37 -1.15
CA PHE A 27 0.69 3.18 -0.77
C PHE A 27 0.42 2.04 -1.76
N SER A 28 1.34 1.10 -1.82
CA SER A 28 1.24 -0.07 -2.68
C SER A 28 1.00 -1.32 -1.84
N ILE A 29 0.08 -2.17 -2.29
CA ILE A 29 -0.21 -3.45 -1.67
C ILE A 29 0.20 -4.56 -2.62
N VAL A 30 0.88 -5.58 -2.09
CA VAL A 30 1.03 -6.86 -2.78
C VAL A 30 -0.13 -7.79 -2.39
N SER A 31 -0.91 -8.19 -3.40
CA SER A 31 -1.98 -9.17 -3.25
C SER A 31 -1.62 -10.44 -4.01
N GLU A 32 -1.91 -11.59 -3.42
CA GLU A 32 -1.81 -12.86 -4.11
C GLU A 32 -2.96 -13.00 -5.12
N LEU A 33 -2.62 -13.53 -6.29
CA LEU A 33 -3.54 -13.90 -7.35
C LEU A 33 -3.69 -15.41 -7.36
N SER A 34 -4.81 -15.89 -7.90
CA SER A 34 -4.98 -17.33 -8.10
C SER A 34 -3.95 -17.88 -9.08
N GLY A 35 -3.39 -19.04 -8.71
CA GLY A 35 -2.45 -19.78 -9.53
C GLY A 35 -0.99 -19.54 -9.17
N ILE A 36 -0.13 -20.22 -9.93
CA ILE A 36 1.31 -20.26 -9.75
C ILE A 36 1.96 -19.59 -10.96
N ASP A 37 2.95 -18.76 -10.72
CA ASP A 37 3.75 -18.19 -11.78
C ASP A 37 4.54 -19.29 -12.51
N LYS A 38 4.40 -19.35 -13.84
CA LYS A 38 4.93 -20.46 -14.65
C LYS A 38 6.46 -20.54 -14.60
N VAL A 39 7.13 -19.40 -14.40
CA VAL A 39 8.58 -19.26 -14.43
C VAL A 39 9.16 -19.49 -13.04
N THR A 40 8.66 -18.75 -12.04
CA THR A 40 9.21 -18.79 -10.68
C THR A 40 8.67 -19.94 -9.84
N LYS A 41 7.60 -20.61 -10.28
CA LYS A 41 6.87 -21.66 -9.55
C LYS A 41 6.37 -21.21 -8.16
N LYS A 42 6.25 -19.89 -7.94
CA LYS A 42 5.74 -19.28 -6.70
C LYS A 42 4.30 -18.80 -6.88
N PRO A 43 3.56 -18.54 -5.78
CA PRO A 43 2.25 -17.89 -5.86
C PRO A 43 2.33 -16.62 -6.69
N LYS A 44 1.40 -16.45 -7.61
CA LYS A 44 1.37 -15.24 -8.44
C LYS A 44 0.99 -14.06 -7.56
N THR A 45 1.72 -12.95 -7.65
CA THR A 45 1.41 -11.73 -6.90
C THR A 45 1.24 -10.55 -7.83
N THR A 46 0.38 -9.61 -7.44
CA THR A 46 0.24 -8.32 -8.13
C THR A 46 0.43 -7.17 -7.15
N VAL A 47 1.04 -6.09 -7.61
CA VAL A 47 1.18 -4.86 -6.83
C VAL A 47 0.10 -3.88 -7.27
N ILE A 48 -0.68 -3.40 -6.32
CA ILE A 48 -1.82 -2.52 -6.56
C ILE A 48 -1.58 -1.20 -5.82
N LEU A 49 -1.64 -0.10 -6.58
CA LEU A 49 -1.57 1.24 -6.02
C LEU A 49 -2.91 1.60 -5.37
N CYS A 50 -2.87 2.01 -4.11
CA CYS A 50 -4.03 2.45 -3.34
C CYS A 50 -3.87 3.91 -2.91
N GLN A 51 -4.96 4.65 -2.93
CA GLN A 51 -5.02 6.06 -2.56
C GLN A 51 -6.11 6.26 -1.51
N VAL A 52 -5.76 6.83 -0.37
CA VAL A 52 -6.69 7.11 0.74
C VAL A 52 -6.63 8.58 1.11
N TRP A 53 -7.77 9.10 1.56
CA TRP A 53 -7.94 10.51 1.89
C TRP A 53 -8.49 10.72 3.30
N GLY A 54 -8.29 11.92 3.84
CA GLY A 54 -8.83 12.39 5.11
C GLY A 54 -8.33 11.59 6.31
N LYS A 55 -9.19 11.43 7.32
CA LYS A 55 -8.86 10.77 8.59
C LYS A 55 -8.39 9.32 8.43
N MET A 56 -8.86 8.62 7.39
CA MET A 56 -8.41 7.25 7.12
C MET A 56 -6.94 7.22 6.68
N ALA A 57 -6.48 8.26 5.97
CA ALA A 57 -5.08 8.38 5.57
C ALA A 57 -4.17 8.59 6.79
N GLU A 58 -4.58 9.47 7.71
CA GLU A 58 -3.87 9.72 8.97
C GLU A 58 -3.77 8.45 9.82
N ASN A 59 -4.89 7.74 9.99
CA ASN A 59 -4.91 6.48 10.74
C ASN A 59 -4.01 5.43 10.09
N LEU A 60 -4.03 5.30 8.77
CA LEU A 60 -3.20 4.34 8.06
C LEU A 60 -1.70 4.62 8.29
N CYS A 61 -1.26 5.87 8.10
CA CYS A 61 0.13 6.26 8.31
C CYS A 61 0.57 6.13 9.77
N LYS A 62 -0.34 6.34 10.73
CA LYS A 62 -0.03 6.25 12.16
C LYS A 62 0.16 4.82 12.65
N TYR A 63 -0.62 3.88 12.14
CA TYR A 63 -0.70 2.52 12.70
C TYR A 63 -0.11 1.44 11.80
N GLN A 64 0.15 1.71 10.53
CA GLN A 64 0.63 0.72 9.57
C GLN A 64 2.03 1.07 9.06
N ALA A 65 2.81 0.02 8.82
CA ALA A 65 4.16 0.14 8.31
C ALA A 65 4.37 -0.79 7.10
N LYS A 66 5.58 -0.75 6.54
CA LYS A 66 5.98 -1.70 5.50
C LYS A 66 5.79 -3.15 5.99
N GLY A 67 5.12 -3.96 5.18
CA GLY A 67 4.85 -5.37 5.45
C GLY A 67 3.55 -5.65 6.22
N SER A 68 2.86 -4.62 6.73
CA SER A 68 1.59 -4.81 7.45
C SER A 68 0.51 -5.40 6.55
N LEU A 69 -0.24 -6.37 7.10
CA LEU A 69 -1.36 -7.03 6.43
C LEU A 69 -2.64 -6.24 6.64
N ILE A 70 -3.24 -5.81 5.54
CA ILE A 70 -4.46 -5.01 5.53
C ILE A 70 -5.50 -5.61 4.60
N SER A 71 -6.76 -5.31 4.91
CA SER A 71 -7.90 -5.57 4.03
C SER A 71 -8.58 -4.26 3.67
N ILE A 72 -8.82 -4.07 2.39
CA ILE A 72 -9.65 -2.97 1.85
C ILE A 72 -10.98 -3.57 1.43
N GLN A 73 -12.07 -2.96 1.89
CA GLN A 73 -13.43 -3.30 1.51
C GLN A 73 -14.10 -2.10 0.85
N ASN A 74 -14.83 -2.37 -0.23
CA ASN A 74 -15.56 -1.36 -1.01
C ASN A 74 -14.67 -0.21 -1.51
N GLY A 75 -13.48 -0.53 -2.02
CA GLY A 75 -12.66 0.42 -2.78
C GLY A 75 -13.19 0.61 -4.20
N GLU A 76 -12.72 1.62 -4.91
CA GLU A 76 -13.10 1.89 -6.31
C GLU A 76 -11.87 1.89 -7.20
N ILE A 77 -11.90 1.17 -8.30
CA ILE A 77 -10.82 1.26 -9.29
C ILE A 77 -11.01 2.52 -10.13
N GLU A 78 -9.95 3.31 -10.28
CA GLU A 78 -9.90 4.53 -11.08
C GLU A 78 -8.62 4.50 -11.91
N THR A 79 -8.75 4.80 -13.21
CA THR A 79 -7.60 5.00 -14.10
C THR A 79 -7.52 6.48 -14.44
N SER A 80 -6.44 7.12 -14.02
CA SER A 80 -6.12 8.50 -14.40
C SER A 80 -5.04 8.50 -15.47
N SER A 81 -5.13 9.41 -16.44
CA SER A 81 -4.06 9.65 -17.40
C SER A 81 -3.40 11.00 -17.16
N TRP A 82 -2.11 11.09 -17.49
CA TRP A 82 -1.37 12.34 -17.49
C TRP A 82 -0.39 12.34 -18.66
N VAL A 83 -0.07 13.54 -19.17
CA VAL A 83 0.81 13.71 -20.31
C VAL A 83 2.20 14.09 -19.80
N ASP A 84 3.21 13.37 -20.26
CA ASP A 84 4.61 13.63 -20.01
C ASP A 84 5.32 13.85 -21.35
N GLY A 85 5.48 15.12 -21.74
CA GLY A 85 5.92 15.50 -23.08
C GLY A 85 4.95 15.02 -24.16
N ASN A 86 5.41 14.13 -25.05
CA ASN A 86 4.59 13.56 -26.13
C ASN A 86 3.96 12.21 -25.77
N VAL A 87 4.11 11.72 -24.53
CA VAL A 87 3.63 10.40 -24.12
C VAL A 87 2.50 10.53 -23.10
N THR A 88 1.34 9.94 -23.41
CA THR A 88 0.25 9.78 -22.44
C THR A 88 0.51 8.56 -21.56
N LYS A 89 0.66 8.79 -20.25
CA LYS A 89 0.83 7.74 -19.24
C LYS A 89 -0.50 7.48 -18.56
N TYR A 90 -0.78 6.20 -18.26
CA TYR A 90 -1.97 5.77 -17.54
C TYR A 90 -1.56 5.19 -16.19
N VAL A 91 -2.31 5.56 -15.15
CA VAL A 91 -2.12 5.08 -13.79
C VAL A 91 -3.43 4.52 -13.28
N THR A 92 -3.46 3.22 -13.03
CA THR A 92 -4.59 2.55 -12.40
C THR A 92 -4.36 2.48 -10.90
N LYS A 93 -5.34 2.96 -10.14
CA LYS A 93 -5.27 3.07 -8.68
C LYS A 93 -6.61 2.68 -8.05
N VAL A 94 -6.56 2.19 -6.83
CA VAL A 94 -7.76 1.94 -6.01
C VAL A 94 -7.97 3.14 -5.10
N GLN A 95 -9.07 3.86 -5.30
CA GLN A 95 -9.52 4.92 -4.41
C GLN A 95 -10.22 4.32 -3.19
N ILE A 96 -9.80 4.76 -2.01
CA ILE A 96 -10.45 4.48 -0.74
C ILE A 96 -11.17 5.76 -0.34
N ARG A 97 -12.50 5.71 -0.42
CA ARG A 97 -13.39 6.83 -0.17
C ARG A 97 -13.94 6.75 1.26
N PRO A 98 -14.64 7.77 1.77
CA PRO A 98 -15.12 7.78 3.15
C PRO A 98 -16.08 6.63 3.52
N TRP A 99 -16.75 6.01 2.54
CA TRP A 99 -17.62 4.84 2.75
C TRP A 99 -16.89 3.50 2.65
N SER A 100 -15.62 3.50 2.23
CA SER A 100 -14.77 2.31 2.19
C SER A 100 -14.30 1.96 3.61
N SER A 101 -13.99 0.69 3.85
CA SER A 101 -13.47 0.24 5.15
C SER A 101 -12.08 -0.36 4.97
N ILE A 102 -11.14 0.06 5.81
CA ILE A 102 -9.83 -0.59 5.94
C ILE A 102 -9.83 -1.38 7.25
N LYS A 103 -9.50 -2.66 7.19
CA LYS A 103 -9.27 -3.50 8.37
C LYS A 103 -7.79 -3.85 8.48
N TYR A 104 -7.25 -3.69 9.67
CA TYR A 104 -5.90 -4.13 10.01
C TYR A 104 -5.99 -5.56 10.51
N LEU A 105 -5.27 -6.47 9.86
CA LEU A 105 -5.37 -7.91 10.14
C LEU A 105 -4.23 -8.42 11.04
N GLU A 106 -3.34 -7.54 11.47
CA GLU A 106 -2.19 -7.85 12.31
C GLU A 106 -2.23 -7.06 13.62
N SER A 107 -1.67 -7.65 14.67
CA SER A 107 -1.56 -6.98 15.96
C SER A 107 -0.46 -5.91 15.92
N SER A 108 -0.65 -4.86 16.72
CA SER A 108 0.31 -3.74 16.82
C SER A 108 1.73 -4.21 17.18
N SER A 109 1.85 -5.21 18.05
CA SER A 109 3.14 -5.79 18.45
C SER A 109 3.90 -6.42 17.28
N VAL A 110 3.19 -7.05 16.34
CA VAL A 110 3.82 -7.67 15.16
C VAL A 110 4.27 -6.57 14.18
N THR A 111 3.51 -5.48 14.06
CA THR A 111 3.90 -4.32 13.24
C THR A 111 5.11 -3.61 13.83
N GLU A 112 5.16 -3.37 15.15
CA GLU A 112 6.29 -2.74 15.83
C GLU A 112 7.58 -3.57 15.70
N ASN A 113 7.51 -4.89 15.91
CA ASN A 113 8.66 -5.76 15.72
C ASN A 113 9.23 -5.69 14.30
N ARG A 114 8.39 -5.49 13.28
CA ARG A 114 8.84 -5.31 11.90
C ARG A 114 9.58 -3.99 11.69
N VAL A 115 9.10 -2.92 12.29
CA VAL A 115 9.78 -1.61 12.23
C VAL A 115 11.16 -1.71 12.88
N LEU A 116 11.25 -2.35 14.05
CA LEU A 116 12.53 -2.60 14.73
C LEU A 116 13.48 -3.44 13.84
N GLN A 117 12.99 -4.53 13.26
CA GLN A 117 13.77 -5.36 12.34
C GLN A 117 14.25 -4.61 11.08
N SER A 118 13.50 -3.62 10.58
CA SER A 118 13.97 -2.79 9.46
C SER A 118 15.09 -1.85 9.89
N ILE A 119 14.98 -1.24 11.07
CA ILE A 119 16.01 -0.34 11.61
C ILE A 119 17.30 -1.10 11.90
N ASP A 120 17.19 -2.29 12.51
CA ASP A 120 18.36 -3.14 12.79
C ASP A 120 19.09 -3.55 11.51
N LYS A 121 18.33 -3.85 10.44
CA LYS A 121 18.91 -4.18 9.12
C LYS A 121 19.59 -2.98 8.46
N GLU A 122 19.01 -1.80 8.58
CA GLU A 122 19.62 -0.56 8.07
C GLU A 122 20.88 -0.19 8.86
N ALA A 123 20.88 -0.38 10.19
CA ALA A 123 22.06 -0.19 11.04
C ALA A 123 23.18 -1.18 10.68
N GLN A 124 22.85 -2.46 10.49
CA GLN A 124 23.82 -3.48 10.06
C GLN A 124 24.37 -3.23 8.65
N ALA A 125 23.55 -2.69 7.73
CA ALA A 125 24.02 -2.32 6.40
C ALA A 125 25.03 -1.17 6.44
N TYR A 126 24.78 -0.17 7.30
CA TYR A 126 25.71 0.95 7.52
C TYR A 126 27.03 0.50 8.17
N GLU A 127 26.98 -0.43 9.13
CA GLU A 127 28.18 -1.01 9.76
C GLU A 127 29.00 -1.88 8.79
N GLN A 128 28.38 -2.44 7.75
CA GLN A 128 29.07 -3.25 6.72
C GLN A 128 29.59 -2.43 5.51
N GLY A 129 29.47 -1.11 5.53
CA GLY A 129 30.16 -0.23 4.58
C GLY A 129 29.71 -0.38 3.12
N ILE A 130 28.40 -0.56 2.87
CA ILE A 130 27.78 -0.40 1.55
C ILE A 130 26.78 0.75 1.60
#